data_AF-A0A0B5AJ07-F1
#
_entry.id   AF-A0A0B5AJ07-F1
#
_cell.length_a   1.000
_cell.length_b   1.000
_cell.length_c   1.000
_cell.angle_alpha   90.00
_cell.angle_beta   90.00
_cell.angle_gamma   90.00
#
_symmetry.space_group_name_H-M   'P 1'
#
loop_
_entity.id
_entity.type
_entity.pdbx_description
1 polymer ?
#
loop_
_entity_poly.entity_id
_entity_poly.type
_entity_poly.pdbx_seq_one_letter_code
_entity_poly.pdbx_strand_id
1 'polypeptide(L)' 'MEKMIYNAILSYLVLSLPFIFGIGYVIDWTPEATFIQKTWGYTSEGLLAYFIPKAAVSIGVSGLLVTWQHRKSEKTT' A
#
# COMPACT_ATOMS: atom_id res chain seq x y z
N MET A 1 7.93 -6.23 -16.97
CA MET A 1 6.75 -6.50 -16.11
C MET A 1 7.10 -6.51 -14.63
N GLU A 2 8.20 -7.15 -14.21
CA GLU A 2 8.62 -7.23 -12.79
C GLU A 2 8.69 -5.88 -12.07
N LYS A 3 9.34 -4.87 -12.67
CA LYS A 3 9.42 -3.51 -12.10
C LYS A 3 8.06 -2.88 -11.85
N MET A 4 7.08 -3.17 -12.71
CA MET A 4 5.72 -2.65 -12.57
C MET A 4 4.99 -3.32 -11.40
N ILE A 5 5.14 -4.63 -11.25
CA ILE A 5 4.53 -5.35 -10.13
C ILE A 5 5.12 -4.87 -8.80
N TYR A 6 6.45 -4.74 -8.72
CA TYR A 6 7.13 -4.25 -7.53
C TYR A 6 6.69 -2.83 -7.15
N ASN A 7 6.68 -1.89 -8.12
CA ASN A 7 6.26 -0.51 -7.88
C ASN A 7 4.78 -0.43 -7.46
N ALA A 8 3.91 -1.27 -8.02
CA ALA A 8 2.50 -1.33 -7.64
C ALA A 8 2.34 -1.83 -6.20
N ILE A 9 3.02 -2.93 -5.82
CA ILE A 9 2.99 -3.45 -4.45
C ILE A 9 3.50 -2.38 -3.46
N LEU A 10 4.63 -1.74 -3.76
CA LEU A 10 5.21 -0.73 -2.88
C LEU A 10 4.28 0.48 -2.71
N SER A 11 3.71 0.98 -3.81
CA SER A 11 2.74 2.08 -3.78
C SER A 11 1.50 1.71 -2.95
N TYR A 12 1.02 0.48 -3.10
CA TYR A 12 -0.13 -0.02 -2.34
C TYR A 12 0.15 -0.08 -0.82
N LEU A 13 1.33 -0.56 -0.45
CA LEU A 13 1.75 -0.61 0.96
C LEU A 13 1.83 0.79 1.55
N VAL A 14 2.41 1.75 0.82
CA VAL A 14 2.49 3.16 1.26
C VAL A 14 1.10 3.76 1.46
N LEU A 15 0.17 3.55 0.53
CA LEU A 15 -1.22 4.00 0.65
C LEU A 15 -1.97 3.34 1.82
N SER A 16 -1.53 2.16 2.25
CA SER A 16 -2.15 1.42 3.37
C SER A 16 -1.62 1.86 4.74
N LEU A 17 -0.44 2.50 4.81
CA LEU A 17 0.18 2.90 6.08
C LEU A 17 -0.73 3.73 7.00
N PRO A 18 -1.43 4.79 6.52
CA PRO A 18 -2.31 5.56 7.40
C PRO A 18 -3.35 4.68 8.08
N PHE A 19 -3.95 3.76 7.32
CA PHE A 19 -4.96 2.85 7.85
C PHE A 19 -4.36 1.81 8.81
N ILE A 20 -3.19 1.26 8.49
CA ILE A 20 -2.46 0.34 9.39
C ILE A 20 -2.15 1.02 10.74
N PHE A 21 -1.89 2.33 10.73
CA PHE A 21 -1.68 3.10 11.96
C PHE A 21 -2.99 3.62 12.60
N GLY A 22 -4.16 3.16 12.16
CA GLY A 22 -5.45 3.53 12.73
C GLY A 22 -5.88 4.96 12.39
N ILE A 23 -5.33 5.58 11.34
CA ILE A 23 -5.78 6.90 10.89
C ILE A 23 -7.11 6.75 10.16
N GLY A 24 -8.16 7.35 10.73
CA GLY A 24 -9.50 7.36 10.14
C GLY A 24 -10.44 6.25 10.61
N TYR A 25 -9.99 5.34 11.49
CA TYR A 25 -10.86 4.37 12.16
C TYR A 25 -10.22 3.83 13.44
N VAL A 26 -11.06 3.36 14.37
CA VAL A 26 -10.62 2.74 15.64
C VAL A 26 -11.15 1.31 15.67
N ILE A 27 -10.30 0.35 16.03
CA ILE A 27 -10.73 -1.03 16.27
C ILE A 27 -11.04 -1.18 17.75
N ASP A 28 -12.26 -1.61 18.06
CA ASP A 28 -12.66 -1.94 19.43
C ASP A 28 -12.09 -3.30 19.84
N TRP A 29 -11.04 -3.25 20.65
CA TRP A 29 -10.37 -4.44 21.15
C TRP A 29 -11.00 -4.92 22.46
N THR A 30 -11.13 -6.23 22.63
CA THR A 30 -11.42 -6.80 23.95
C THR A 30 -10.21 -6.59 24.89
N PRO A 31 -10.45 -6.49 26.21
CA PRO A 31 -9.36 -6.29 27.18
C PRO A 31 -8.27 -7.36 27.12
N GLU A 32 -8.63 -8.59 26.75
CA GLU A 32 -7.75 -9.77 26.70
C GLU A 32 -6.91 -9.83 25.41
N ALA A 33 -7.16 -8.94 24.44
CA ALA A 33 -6.45 -8.95 23.17
C ALA A 33 -4.95 -8.65 23.36
N THR A 34 -4.12 -9.60 22.97
CA THR A 34 -2.66 -9.49 23.04
C THR A 34 -2.13 -8.46 22.06
N PHE A 35 -0.92 -7.95 22.30
CA PHE A 35 -0.27 -7.01 21.39
C PHE A 35 -0.17 -7.56 19.95
N ILE A 36 0.18 -8.84 19.79
CA ILE A 36 0.32 -9.48 18.48
C ILE A 36 -1.03 -9.55 17.75
N GLN A 37 -2.12 -9.84 18.46
CA GLN A 37 -3.46 -9.82 17.87
C GLN A 37 -3.85 -8.41 17.43
N LYS A 38 -3.51 -7.40 18.24
CA LYS A 38 -3.76 -5.99 17.91
C LYS A 38 -3.01 -5.55 16.66
N THR A 39 -1.71 -5.83 16.59
CA THR A 39 -0.90 -5.48 15.41
C THR A 39 -1.36 -6.22 14.17
N TRP A 40 -1.72 -7.50 14.28
CA TRP A 40 -2.24 -8.27 13.16
C TRP A 40 -3.54 -7.68 12.62
N GLY A 41 -4.51 -7.38 13.48
CA GLY A 41 -5.79 -6.81 13.03
C GLY A 41 -5.65 -5.41 12.45
N TYR A 42 -4.84 -4.53 13.05
CA TYR A 42 -4.55 -3.22 12.43
C TYR A 42 -3.89 -3.37 11.05
N THR A 43 -2.95 -4.31 10.91
CA THR A 43 -2.28 -4.57 9.63
C THR A 43 -3.26 -5.11 8.59
N SER A 44 -4.06 -6.12 8.92
CA SER A 44 -5.01 -6.73 7.97
C SER A 44 -6.12 -5.77 7.58
N GLU A 45 -6.74 -5.10 8.55
CA GLU A 45 -7.79 -4.10 8.30
C GLU A 45 -7.22 -2.93 7.50
N GLY A 46 -6.03 -2.43 7.85
CA GLY A 46 -5.41 -1.32 7.14
C GLY A 46 -5.06 -1.66 5.69
N LEU A 47 -4.64 -2.90 5.43
CA LEU A 47 -4.41 -3.40 4.07
C LEU A 47 -5.72 -3.54 3.29
N LEU A 48 -6.80 -4.04 3.89
CA LEU A 48 -8.08 -4.29 3.19
C LEU A 48 -8.95 -3.03 3.05
N ALA A 49 -8.83 -2.06 3.95
CA ALA A 49 -9.58 -0.82 3.93
C ALA A 49 -9.37 -0.10 2.58
N TYR A 50 -10.46 0.21 1.87
CA TYR A 50 -10.41 0.85 0.56
C TYR A 50 -9.55 0.09 -0.47
N PHE A 51 -9.56 -1.25 -0.44
CA PHE A 51 -8.78 -2.10 -1.33
C PHE A 51 -8.88 -1.70 -2.81
N ILE A 52 -10.10 -1.58 -3.33
CA ILE A 52 -10.36 -1.29 -4.76
C ILE A 52 -9.69 0.03 -5.22
N PRO A 53 -9.97 1.20 -4.61
CA PRO A 53 -9.36 2.44 -5.04
C PRO A 53 -7.84 2.46 -4.82
N LYS A 54 -7.33 1.89 -3.72
CA LYS A 54 -5.87 1.79 -3.50
C LYS A 54 -5.20 0.95 -4.57
N ALA A 55 -5.80 -0.19 -4.96
CA ALA A 55 -5.28 -1.05 -6.01
C ALA A 55 -5.25 -0.32 -7.36
N ALA A 56 -6.33 0.37 -7.73
CA ALA A 56 -6.41 1.16 -8.95
C ALA A 56 -5.33 2.26 -9.01
N VAL A 57 -5.17 3.03 -7.93
CA VAL A 57 -4.14 4.08 -7.83
C VAL A 57 -2.74 3.48 -7.93
N SER A 58 -2.48 2.36 -7.25
CA SER A 58 -1.16 1.72 -7.23
C SER A 58 -0.74 1.21 -8.61
N ILE A 59 -1.68 0.63 -9.36
CA ILE A 59 -1.43 0.20 -10.75
C ILE A 59 -1.14 1.42 -11.64
N GLY A 60 -1.94 2.48 -11.53
CA GLY A 60 -1.77 3.71 -12.30
C GLY A 60 -0.42 4.39 -12.04
N VAL A 61 -0.08 4.61 -10.76
CA VAL A 61 1.21 5.19 -10.33
C VAL A 61 2.37 4.34 -10.82
N SER A 62 2.27 3.01 -10.71
CA SER A 62 3.31 2.13 -11.21
C SER A 62 3.52 2.26 -12.72
N GLY A 63 2.45 2.36 -13.51
CA GLY A 63 2.55 2.57 -14.96
C GLY A 63 3.28 3.88 -15.30
N LEU A 64 2.96 4.95 -14.58
CA LEU A 64 3.62 6.24 -14.72
C LEU A 64 5.11 6.18 -14.34
N LEU A 65 5.45 5.50 -13.25
CA LEU A 65 6.84 5.35 -12.81
C LEU A 65 7.68 4.56 -13.82
N VAL A 66 7.15 3.47 -14.36
CA VAL A 66 7.88 2.65 -15.35
C VAL A 66 8.11 3.44 -16.64
N THR A 67 7.10 4.16 -17.13
CA THR A 67 7.24 4.99 -18.34
C THR A 67 8.21 6.15 -18.14
N TRP A 68 8.19 6.78 -16.97
CA TRP A 68 9.16 7.83 -16.60
C TRP A 68 10.59 7.30 -16.53
N GLN A 69 10.80 6.14 -15.91
CA GLN A 69 12.12 5.49 -15.82
C GLN A 69 12.69 5.15 -17.21
N HIS A 70 11.84 4.65 -18.13
CA HIS A 70 12.24 4.36 -19.50
C HIS A 70 12.69 5.62 -20.26
N ARG A 71 11.91 6.70 -20.18
CA ARG A 71 12.28 7.98 -20.82
C ARG A 71 13.56 8.57 -20.25
N LYS A 72 13.82 8.35 -18.95
CA LYS A 72 15.03 8.83 -18.30
C LYS A 72 16.27 8.08 -18.81
N SER A 73 16.20 6.77 -19.02
CA SER A 73 17.33 5.99 -19.53
C SER A 73 17.74 6.38 -20.96
N GLU A 74 16.77 6.71 -21.83
CA GLU A 74 17.05 7.14 -23.21
C GLU A 74 17.83 8.47 -23.28
N LYS A 75 17.60 9.38 -22.33
CA LYS A 75 18.26 10.70 -22.32
C LYS A 75 19.68 10.70 -21.77
N THR A 76 20.10 9.59 -21.15
CA THR A 76 21.43 9.43 -20.53
C THR A 76 22.40 8.60 -21.38
N THR A 77 22.00 8.20 -22.59
CA THR A 77 22.82 7.46 -23.56
C THR A 77 23.08 8.35 -24.76
#